data_AF-A0A6P8HCI5-F1
#
_entry.id   AF-A0A6P8HCI5-F1
#
_cell.length_a   1.000
_cell.length_b   1.000
_cell.length_c   1.000
_cell.angle_alpha   90.00
_cell.angle_beta   90.00
_cell.angle_gamma   90.00
#
_symmetry.space_group_name_H-M   'P 1'
#
loop_
_entity.id
_entity.type
_entity.pdbx_description
1 polymer ?
#
loop_
_entity_poly.entity_id
_entity_poly.type
_entity_poly.pdbx_seq_one_letter_code
_entity_poly.pdbx_strand_id
1 'polypeptide(L)'
;MDKVIQGVLKFQNTVRSSLLPTLKKLANKAEPQVLFVSCMDSRIVPDSYTTSSPGHMFVIRNAGNFVPHARLFGSLGHTYSEHAALELAVTKSHVKHVAVCGHSNCKAMEGLYKTHSGSPKQENDPALENWIKTHGQSSITKLDQLMFQEGKPVHLVFGEESEPDKIEAIIDKDDKLEPIDKLSQVCNNNVIFF
;
A
#
# COMPACT_ATOMS: atom_id res chain seq x y z
N MET A 1 19.90 -15.04 10.69
CA MET A 1 20.74 -13.82 10.60
C MET A 1 21.83 -13.98 9.54
N ASP A 2 22.50 -15.13 9.50
CA ASP A 2 23.62 -15.40 8.59
C ASP A 2 23.32 -15.16 7.11
N LYS A 3 22.15 -15.57 6.60
CA LYS A 3 21.77 -15.33 5.20
C LYS A 3 21.72 -13.84 4.84
N VAL A 4 21.26 -12.98 5.75
CA VAL A 4 21.20 -11.52 5.54
C VAL A 4 22.61 -10.96 5.49
N ILE A 5 23.45 -11.33 6.47
CA ILE A 5 24.85 -10.90 6.53
C ILE A 5 25.60 -11.34 5.27
N GLN A 6 25.48 -12.61 4.88
CA GLN A 6 26.10 -13.14 3.67
C GLN A 6 25.57 -12.45 2.40
N GLY A 7 24.28 -12.10 2.37
CA GLY A 7 23.71 -11.30 1.29
C GLY A 7 24.34 -9.92 1.17
N VAL A 8 24.55 -9.21 2.29
CA VAL A 8 25.22 -7.91 2.32
C VAL A 8 26.68 -8.03 1.88
N LEU A 9 27.41 -9.03 2.38
CA LEU A 9 28.80 -9.28 1.97
C LEU A 9 28.90 -9.59 0.47
N LYS A 10 27.99 -10.42 -0.05
CA LYS A 10 27.90 -10.71 -1.48
C LYS A 10 27.61 -9.44 -2.28
N PHE A 11 26.65 -8.62 -1.86
CA PHE A 11 26.35 -7.35 -2.52
C PHE A 11 27.59 -6.45 -2.60
N GLN A 12 28.32 -6.30 -1.50
CA GLN A 12 29.55 -5.48 -1.45
C GLN A 12 30.62 -5.96 -2.41
N ASN A 13 30.78 -7.27 -2.57
CA ASN A 13 31.84 -7.89 -3.37
C ASN A 13 31.46 -8.16 -4.84
N THR A 14 30.18 -8.00 -5.22
CA THR A 14 29.70 -8.34 -6.58
C THR A 14 28.92 -7.18 -7.21
N VAL A 15 27.72 -6.91 -6.74
CA VAL A 15 26.75 -5.98 -7.34
C VAL A 15 27.13 -4.52 -7.12
N ARG A 16 27.86 -4.21 -6.05
CA ARG A 16 28.19 -2.82 -5.67
C ARG A 16 28.90 -2.06 -6.80
N SER A 17 29.85 -2.67 -7.50
CA SER A 17 30.65 -1.97 -8.52
C SER A 17 29.81 -1.48 -9.69
N SER A 18 28.79 -2.24 -10.10
CA SER A 18 27.87 -1.85 -11.18
C SER A 18 26.77 -0.90 -10.70
N LEU A 19 26.31 -1.03 -9.45
CA LEU A 19 25.22 -0.21 -8.91
C LEU A 19 25.67 1.16 -8.41
N LEU A 20 26.88 1.25 -7.82
CA LEU A 20 27.37 2.46 -7.17
C LEU A 20 27.44 3.68 -8.09
N PRO A 21 27.85 3.59 -9.37
CA PRO A 21 27.80 4.73 -10.29
C PRO A 21 26.40 5.29 -10.45
N THR A 22 25.37 4.44 -10.54
CA THR A 22 23.97 4.85 -10.63
C THR A 22 23.54 5.55 -9.33
N LEU A 23 23.83 4.97 -8.17
CA LEU A 23 23.49 5.60 -6.88
C LEU A 23 24.19 6.96 -6.69
N LYS A 24 25.44 7.10 -7.13
CA LYS A 24 26.16 8.39 -7.10
C LYS A 24 25.49 9.45 -7.97
N LYS A 25 24.99 9.07 -9.15
CA LYS A 25 24.22 9.99 -10.01
C LYS A 25 22.92 10.41 -9.32
N LEU A 26 22.19 9.45 -8.76
CA LEU A 26 20.93 9.67 -8.05
C LEU A 26 21.08 10.51 -6.78
N ALA A 27 22.22 10.42 -6.08
CA ALA A 27 22.50 11.22 -4.90
C ALA A 27 22.51 12.74 -5.19
N ASN A 28 22.87 13.14 -6.41
CA ASN A 28 22.84 14.53 -6.84
C ASN A 28 21.46 14.94 -7.35
N LYS A 29 20.78 14.04 -8.08
CA LYS A 29 19.46 14.27 -8.65
C LYS A 29 18.70 12.97 -8.83
N ALA A 30 17.65 12.77 -8.03
CA ALA A 30 16.65 11.73 -8.23
C ALA A 30 15.31 12.39 -8.58
N GLU A 31 14.59 11.81 -9.53
CA GLU A 31 13.27 12.30 -9.98
C GLU A 31 12.25 11.15 -9.88
N PRO A 32 11.83 10.78 -8.65
CA PRO A 32 10.85 9.72 -8.47
C PRO A 32 9.54 10.10 -9.15
N GLN A 33 8.93 9.16 -9.86
CA GLN A 33 7.68 9.37 -10.57
C GLN A 33 6.47 8.88 -9.77
N VAL A 34 6.70 7.99 -8.80
CA VAL A 34 5.63 7.28 -8.08
C VAL A 34 5.90 7.24 -6.56
N LEU A 35 4.85 7.40 -5.76
CA LEU A 35 4.81 6.89 -4.38
C LEU A 35 4.10 5.55 -4.37
N PHE A 36 4.78 4.50 -3.94
CA PHE A 36 4.26 3.14 -3.88
C PHE A 36 4.01 2.72 -2.42
N VAL A 37 2.74 2.63 -2.01
CA VAL A 37 2.33 2.15 -0.69
C VAL A 37 2.05 0.66 -0.80
N SER A 38 2.73 -0.20 -0.04
CA SER A 38 2.52 -1.66 -0.12
C SER A 38 2.46 -2.35 1.23
N CYS A 39 2.04 -3.60 1.25
CA CYS A 39 2.08 -4.38 2.47
C CYS A 39 3.54 -4.74 2.83
N MET A 40 3.83 -4.78 4.13
CA MET A 40 5.12 -5.27 4.65
C MET A 40 5.29 -6.79 4.58
N ASP A 41 4.32 -7.52 3.99
CA ASP A 41 4.40 -8.95 3.74
C ASP A 41 5.70 -9.32 3.00
N SER A 42 6.41 -10.34 3.50
CA SER A 42 7.74 -10.71 3.00
C SER A 42 7.73 -11.21 1.55
N ARG A 43 6.57 -11.56 1.00
CA ARG A 43 6.39 -11.94 -0.42
C ARG A 43 6.36 -10.73 -1.35
N ILE A 44 6.11 -9.54 -0.82
CA ILE A 44 5.93 -8.32 -1.61
C ILE A 44 7.26 -7.58 -1.72
N VAL A 45 7.73 -7.39 -2.95
CA VAL A 45 8.97 -6.68 -3.28
C VAL A 45 8.70 -5.71 -4.44
N PRO A 46 8.21 -4.49 -4.17
CA PRO A 46 7.71 -3.55 -5.18
C PRO A 46 8.62 -3.34 -6.38
N ASP A 47 9.90 -3.08 -6.13
CA ASP A 47 10.88 -2.83 -7.20
C ASP A 47 11.03 -4.03 -8.15
N SER A 48 10.87 -5.27 -7.66
CA SER A 48 11.10 -6.47 -8.45
C SER A 48 9.98 -6.75 -9.46
N TYR A 49 8.71 -6.66 -9.05
CA TYR A 49 7.59 -6.95 -9.95
C TYR A 49 7.17 -5.76 -10.82
N THR A 50 7.52 -4.54 -10.43
CA THR A 50 7.37 -3.34 -11.29
C THR A 50 8.56 -3.14 -12.23
N THR A 51 9.58 -4.01 -12.17
CA THR A 51 10.84 -3.86 -12.93
C THR A 51 11.50 -2.49 -12.76
N SER A 52 11.35 -1.90 -11.57
CA SER A 52 11.79 -0.53 -11.30
C SER A 52 13.26 -0.45 -10.94
N SER A 53 13.90 0.63 -11.38
CA SER A 53 15.28 0.94 -11.04
C SER A 53 15.36 1.88 -9.83
N PRO A 54 16.46 1.90 -9.07
CA PRO A 54 16.66 2.86 -7.99
C PRO A 54 16.41 4.30 -8.44
N GLY A 55 15.73 5.07 -7.59
CA GLY A 55 15.37 6.47 -7.87
C GLY A 55 14.06 6.65 -8.65
N HIS A 56 13.41 5.57 -9.10
CA HIS A 56 12.15 5.67 -9.85
C HIS A 56 10.92 5.92 -8.95
N MET A 57 10.93 5.44 -7.71
CA MET A 57 9.80 5.59 -6.79
C MET A 57 10.22 5.74 -5.33
N PHE A 58 9.35 6.35 -4.54
CA PHE A 58 9.34 6.17 -3.09
C PHE A 58 8.53 4.93 -2.74
N VAL A 59 8.95 4.19 -1.72
CA VAL A 59 8.22 3.00 -1.23
C VAL A 59 7.97 3.14 0.26
N ILE A 60 6.71 3.01 0.67
CA ILE A 60 6.33 2.84 2.06
C ILE A 60 5.64 1.49 2.25
N ARG A 61 5.97 0.81 3.34
CA ARG A 61 5.48 -0.54 3.64
C ARG A 61 4.94 -0.61 5.05
N ASN A 62 3.66 -0.97 5.20
CA ASN A 62 3.03 -1.18 6.50
C ASN A 62 2.15 -2.43 6.49
N ALA A 63 1.61 -2.83 7.65
CA ALA A 63 0.74 -4.00 7.75
C ALA A 63 -0.61 -3.70 7.07
N GLY A 64 -0.84 -4.28 5.89
CA GLY A 64 -2.10 -4.14 5.16
C GLY A 64 -2.18 -2.91 4.25
N ASN A 65 -1.05 -2.25 3.93
CA ASN A 65 -0.99 -1.11 2.99
C ASN A 65 -2.04 -0.01 3.28
N PHE A 66 -2.30 0.26 4.58
CA PHE A 66 -3.22 1.30 4.98
C PHE A 66 -2.62 2.69 4.75
N VAL A 67 -3.45 3.63 4.34
CA VAL A 67 -3.12 5.06 4.25
C VAL A 67 -4.06 5.75 5.24
N PRO A 68 -3.57 6.13 6.44
CA PRO A 68 -4.37 6.82 7.42
C PRO A 68 -5.09 8.03 6.83
N HIS A 69 -6.36 8.20 7.20
CA HIS A 69 -7.22 9.26 6.68
C HIS A 69 -6.71 10.64 7.11
N ALA A 70 -6.74 11.63 6.21
CA ALA A 70 -6.22 12.98 6.44
C ALA A 70 -6.81 13.67 7.69
N ARG A 71 -8.05 13.39 8.07
CA ARG A 71 -8.66 13.86 9.34
C ARG A 71 -7.90 13.48 10.62
N LEU A 72 -7.06 12.43 10.57
CA LEU A 72 -6.21 12.02 11.69
C LEU A 72 -4.93 12.87 11.77
N PHE A 73 -4.58 13.56 10.68
CA PHE A 73 -3.48 14.50 10.64
C PHE A 73 -3.82 15.75 11.45
N GLY A 74 -2.91 16.17 12.32
CA GLY A 74 -3.02 17.42 13.08
C GLY A 74 -4.02 17.43 14.24
N SER A 75 -5.03 16.56 14.26
CA SER A 75 -6.10 16.64 15.28
C SER A 75 -5.73 16.17 16.68
N LEU A 76 -4.63 15.42 16.89
CA LEU A 76 -4.22 14.94 18.23
C LEU A 76 -2.69 14.73 18.37
N GLY A 77 -1.88 15.37 17.52
CA GLY A 77 -0.41 15.17 17.53
C GLY A 77 0.05 13.80 16.98
N HIS A 78 -0.86 12.98 16.43
CA HIS A 78 -0.50 11.73 15.77
C HIS A 78 -0.02 12.01 14.34
N THR A 79 1.27 11.83 14.09
CA THR A 79 1.86 11.80 12.75
C THR A 79 2.25 10.37 12.43
N TYR A 80 1.82 9.89 11.27
CA TYR A 80 2.15 8.55 10.78
C TYR A 80 3.14 8.66 9.61
N SER A 81 3.95 7.63 9.39
CA SER A 81 4.93 7.58 8.30
C SER A 81 4.32 7.83 6.93
N GLU A 82 3.07 7.40 6.72
CA GLU A 82 2.32 7.54 5.48
C GLU A 82 2.00 9.00 5.16
N HIS A 83 1.68 9.82 6.18
CA HIS A 83 1.46 11.25 5.98
C HIS A 83 2.74 11.95 5.55
N ALA A 84 3.86 11.64 6.22
CA ALA A 84 5.17 12.19 5.87
C ALA A 84 5.64 11.73 4.48
N ALA A 85 5.38 10.46 4.11
CA ALA A 85 5.68 9.94 2.78
C ALA A 85 4.86 10.63 1.70
N LEU A 86 3.57 10.87 1.94
CA LEU A 86 2.71 11.63 1.03
C LEU A 86 3.19 13.07 0.87
N GLU A 87 3.52 13.77 1.97
CA GLU A 87 4.05 15.13 1.89
C GLU A 87 5.37 15.17 1.11
N LEU A 88 6.31 14.28 1.42
CA LEU A 88 7.60 14.21 0.74
C LEU A 88 7.45 13.89 -0.75
N ALA A 89 6.62 12.91 -1.10
CA ALA A 89 6.46 12.48 -2.48
C ALA A 89 5.64 13.49 -3.31
N VAL A 90 4.47 13.87 -2.83
CA VAL A 90 3.52 14.69 -3.60
C VAL A 90 3.90 16.17 -3.52
N THR A 91 4.10 16.70 -2.31
CA THR A 91 4.31 18.14 -2.11
C THR A 91 5.76 18.55 -2.37
N LYS A 92 6.73 17.76 -1.90
CA LYS A 92 8.16 18.14 -2.00
C LYS A 92 8.85 17.63 -3.27
N SER A 93 8.43 16.47 -3.77
CA SER A 93 9.10 15.82 -4.91
C SER A 93 8.24 15.77 -6.18
N HIS A 94 6.97 16.20 -6.11
CA HIS A 94 6.04 16.28 -7.24
C HIS A 94 5.94 14.97 -8.05
N VAL A 95 5.84 13.84 -7.34
CA VAL A 95 5.55 12.55 -8.01
C VAL A 95 4.26 12.67 -8.81
N LYS A 96 4.21 11.99 -9.96
CA LYS A 96 3.05 12.01 -10.86
C LYS A 96 1.96 11.04 -10.43
N HIS A 97 2.34 9.98 -9.71
CA HIS A 97 1.43 8.91 -9.36
C HIS A 97 1.58 8.51 -7.90
N VAL A 98 0.46 8.13 -7.29
CA VAL A 98 0.43 7.41 -6.01
C VAL A 98 -0.25 6.08 -6.27
N ALA A 99 0.47 4.98 -6.03
CA ALA A 99 -0.03 3.63 -6.15
C ALA A 99 -0.13 3.00 -4.76
N VAL A 100 -1.33 2.59 -4.35
CA VAL A 100 -1.50 1.69 -3.21
C VAL A 100 -1.42 0.26 -3.76
N CYS A 101 -0.79 -0.68 -3.07
CA CYS A 101 -0.65 -2.07 -3.50
C CYS A 101 -0.97 -3.08 -2.39
N GLY A 102 -2.12 -3.74 -2.52
CA GLY A 102 -2.54 -4.89 -1.73
C GLY A 102 -2.13 -6.19 -2.39
N HIS A 103 -2.47 -7.30 -1.74
CA HIS A 103 -2.08 -8.64 -2.20
C HIS A 103 -3.00 -9.71 -1.60
N SER A 104 -3.05 -10.87 -2.26
CA SER A 104 -3.79 -12.03 -1.78
C SER A 104 -3.22 -12.59 -0.47
N ASN A 105 -4.11 -13.20 0.32
CA ASN A 105 -3.82 -13.77 1.64
C ASN A 105 -3.07 -12.78 2.55
N CYS A 106 -3.56 -11.54 2.62
CA CYS A 106 -2.97 -10.53 3.50
C CYS A 106 -3.35 -10.79 4.95
N LYS A 107 -2.36 -11.04 5.81
CA LYS A 107 -2.59 -11.31 7.24
C LYS A 107 -3.26 -10.14 7.97
N ALA A 108 -2.97 -8.91 7.57
CA ALA A 108 -3.63 -7.73 8.13
C ALA A 108 -5.11 -7.68 7.73
N MET A 109 -5.44 -8.02 6.48
CA MET A 109 -6.84 -8.10 6.02
C MET A 109 -7.58 -9.26 6.66
N GLU A 110 -6.93 -10.41 6.84
CA GLU A 110 -7.50 -11.54 7.57
C GLU A 110 -7.82 -11.15 9.02
N GLY A 111 -6.88 -10.47 9.71
CA GLY A 111 -7.12 -9.95 11.05
C GLY A 111 -8.28 -8.95 11.08
N LEU A 112 -8.32 -8.03 10.12
CA LEU A 112 -9.36 -7.03 10.01
C LEU A 112 -10.74 -7.67 9.81
N TYR A 113 -10.83 -8.62 8.89
CA TYR A 113 -12.06 -9.37 8.61
C TYR A 113 -12.56 -10.14 9.84
N LYS A 114 -11.65 -10.77 10.60
CA LYS A 114 -12.00 -11.45 11.86
C LYS A 114 -12.50 -10.48 12.93
N THR A 115 -11.92 -9.29 13.03
CA THR A 115 -12.37 -8.26 13.99
C THR A 115 -13.68 -7.60 13.59
N HIS A 116 -14.02 -7.58 12.30
CA HIS A 116 -15.26 -6.99 11.80
C HIS A 116 -16.51 -7.72 12.33
N SER A 117 -16.48 -9.06 12.38
CA SER A 117 -17.55 -9.88 12.98
C SER A 117 -17.44 -10.01 14.51
N GLY A 118 -16.49 -9.31 15.13
CA GLY A 118 -16.10 -9.47 16.54
C GLY A 118 -16.34 -8.24 17.40
N SER A 119 -15.57 -8.14 18.49
CA SER A 119 -15.69 -7.08 19.50
C SER A 119 -15.11 -5.73 19.03
N PRO A 120 -15.72 -4.60 19.44
CA PRO A 120 -15.25 -3.26 19.11
C PRO A 120 -13.82 -3.00 19.60
N LYS A 121 -13.20 -1.94 19.07
CA LYS A 121 -11.88 -1.47 19.50
C LYS A 121 -11.84 -1.28 21.03
N GLN A 122 -10.82 -1.87 21.66
CA GLN A 122 -10.58 -1.72 23.10
C GLN A 122 -9.32 -0.87 23.35
N GLU A 123 -9.25 -0.26 24.52
CA GLU A 123 -8.12 0.61 24.90
C GLU A 123 -6.78 -0.15 24.96
N ASN A 124 -6.83 -1.44 25.28
CA ASN A 124 -5.66 -2.31 25.41
C ASN A 124 -5.47 -3.29 24.23
N ASP A 125 -6.08 -3.03 23.07
CA ASP A 125 -5.86 -3.87 21.89
C ASP A 125 -4.36 -3.92 21.52
N PRO A 126 -3.81 -5.09 21.15
CA PRO A 126 -2.45 -5.20 20.64
C PRO A 126 -2.21 -4.24 19.47
N ALA A 127 -0.96 -3.77 19.29
CA ALA A 127 -0.63 -2.72 18.33
C ALA A 127 -1.13 -2.99 16.89
N LEU A 128 -1.02 -4.24 16.41
CA LEU A 128 -1.53 -4.62 15.09
C LEU A 128 -3.06 -4.56 15.01
N GLU A 129 -3.75 -5.03 16.05
CA GLU A 129 -5.22 -5.01 16.10
C GLU A 129 -5.75 -3.57 16.19
N ASN A 130 -5.12 -2.75 17.02
CA ASN A 130 -5.43 -1.33 17.09
C ASN A 130 -5.19 -0.63 15.73
N TRP A 131 -4.08 -0.96 15.04
CA TRP A 131 -3.76 -0.44 13.71
C TRP A 131 -4.84 -0.79 12.67
N ILE A 132 -5.17 -2.07 12.52
CA ILE A 132 -6.15 -2.51 11.51
C ILE A 132 -7.57 -2.04 11.84
N LYS A 133 -8.00 -2.04 13.11
CA LYS A 133 -9.31 -1.49 13.52
C LYS A 133 -9.41 0.01 13.27
N THR A 134 -8.32 0.75 13.52
CA THR A 134 -8.31 2.23 13.36
C THR A 134 -8.30 2.64 11.89
N HIS A 135 -7.52 1.96 11.04
CA HIS A 135 -7.31 2.39 9.65
C HIS A 135 -8.06 1.54 8.62
N GLY A 136 -8.53 0.35 8.97
CA GLY A 136 -9.23 -0.57 8.07
C GLY A 136 -10.74 -0.42 8.00
N GLN A 137 -11.35 0.38 8.87
CA GLN A 137 -12.81 0.50 8.97
C GLN A 137 -13.47 0.93 7.65
N SER A 138 -12.88 1.88 6.92
CA SER A 138 -13.41 2.30 5.61
C SER A 138 -13.40 1.16 4.58
N SER A 139 -12.33 0.36 4.58
CA SER A 139 -12.16 -0.78 3.67
C SER A 139 -13.20 -1.86 3.93
N ILE A 140 -13.50 -2.13 5.20
CA ILE A 140 -14.54 -3.08 5.61
C ILE A 140 -15.94 -2.57 5.24
N THR A 141 -16.27 -1.33 5.59
CA THR A 141 -17.57 -0.75 5.20
C THR A 141 -17.76 -0.75 3.69
N LYS A 142 -16.68 -0.52 2.93
CA LYS A 142 -16.72 -0.63 1.48
C LYS A 142 -16.92 -2.08 1.03
N LEU A 143 -16.19 -3.05 1.59
CA LEU A 143 -16.41 -4.47 1.29
C LEU A 143 -17.86 -4.88 1.52
N ASP A 144 -18.47 -4.50 2.65
CA ASP A 144 -19.88 -4.82 2.94
C ASP A 144 -20.80 -4.28 1.84
N GLN A 145 -20.62 -3.01 1.45
CA GLN A 145 -21.38 -2.40 0.36
C GLN A 145 -21.24 -3.16 -0.96
N LEU A 146 -20.04 -3.70 -1.24
CA LEU A 146 -19.77 -4.47 -2.45
C LEU A 146 -20.40 -5.87 -2.38
N MET A 147 -20.36 -6.52 -1.21
CA MET A 147 -20.96 -7.84 -1.00
C MET A 147 -22.50 -7.80 -1.12
N PHE A 148 -23.14 -6.67 -0.82
CA PHE A 148 -24.59 -6.48 -1.04
C PHE A 148 -25.00 -6.37 -2.53
N GLN A 149 -24.06 -6.20 -3.48
CA GLN A 149 -24.33 -6.00 -4.91
C GLN A 149 -24.20 -7.28 -5.75
N GLU A 150 -24.58 -8.44 -5.20
CA GLU A 150 -24.37 -9.80 -5.79
C GLU A 150 -24.46 -9.86 -7.34
N GLY A 151 -23.43 -10.44 -7.96
CA GLY A 151 -23.45 -10.84 -9.37
C GLY A 151 -22.97 -9.82 -10.40
N LYS A 152 -22.29 -8.73 -9.99
CA LYS A 152 -21.64 -7.78 -10.91
C LYS A 152 -20.19 -7.51 -10.51
N PRO A 153 -19.23 -7.52 -11.47
CA PRO A 153 -17.89 -7.03 -11.22
C PRO A 153 -17.97 -5.60 -10.69
N VAL A 154 -17.19 -5.30 -9.65
CA VAL A 154 -17.21 -3.96 -9.06
C VAL A 154 -16.20 -3.11 -9.81
N HIS A 155 -16.73 -2.12 -10.52
CA HIS A 155 -15.95 -1.10 -11.19
C HIS A 155 -15.77 0.09 -10.25
N LEU A 156 -14.53 0.34 -9.84
CA LEU A 156 -14.16 1.56 -9.14
C LEU A 156 -13.52 2.52 -10.12
N VAL A 157 -14.20 3.63 -10.36
CA VAL A 157 -13.69 4.71 -11.21
C VAL A 157 -13.06 5.78 -10.32
N PHE A 158 -11.82 6.10 -10.62
CA PHE A 158 -11.04 7.16 -9.97
C PHE A 158 -10.83 8.31 -10.97
N GLY A 159 -11.11 9.53 -10.52
CA GLY A 159 -11.08 10.76 -11.34
C GLY A 159 -12.47 11.40 -11.46
N GLU A 160 -12.51 12.70 -11.75
CA GLU A 160 -13.77 13.38 -12.08
C GLU A 160 -14.31 12.88 -13.43
N GLU A 161 -15.63 12.93 -13.63
CA GLU A 161 -16.24 12.45 -14.88
C GLU A 161 -15.72 13.16 -16.14
N SER A 162 -15.13 14.34 -15.99
CA SER A 162 -14.64 15.25 -17.02
C SER A 162 -13.14 15.13 -17.34
N GLU A 163 -12.34 14.39 -16.58
CA GLU A 163 -10.90 14.29 -16.82
C GLU A 163 -10.53 13.16 -17.81
N PRO A 164 -9.52 13.37 -18.68
CA PRO A 164 -9.11 12.39 -19.70
C PRO A 164 -8.44 11.14 -19.10
N ASP A 165 -7.88 11.21 -17.90
CA ASP A 165 -7.15 10.13 -17.24
C ASP A 165 -8.02 9.40 -16.19
N LYS A 166 -9.21 8.94 -16.61
CA LYS A 166 -10.03 8.05 -15.76
C LYS A 166 -9.30 6.73 -15.55
N ILE A 167 -9.15 6.38 -14.29
CA ILE A 167 -8.57 5.11 -13.88
C ILE A 167 -9.70 4.22 -13.41
N GLU A 168 -9.86 3.08 -14.07
CA GLU A 168 -10.81 2.05 -13.67
C GLU A 168 -10.07 0.90 -12.99
N ALA A 169 -10.49 0.56 -11.77
CA ALA A 169 -10.08 -0.67 -11.10
C ALA A 169 -11.27 -1.63 -11.02
N ILE A 170 -11.05 -2.86 -11.49
CA ILE A 170 -12.05 -3.92 -11.44
C ILE A 170 -11.70 -4.83 -10.27
N ILE A 171 -12.55 -4.86 -9.25
CA ILE A 171 -12.42 -5.81 -8.13
C ILE A 171 -13.05 -7.12 -8.53
N ASP A 172 -12.33 -8.20 -8.29
CA ASP A 172 -12.78 -9.58 -8.51
C ASP A 172 -13.50 -9.76 -9.86
N LYS A 173 -12.79 -9.42 -10.94
CA LYS A 173 -13.29 -9.45 -12.33
C LYS A 173 -14.05 -10.73 -12.69
N ASP A 174 -13.60 -11.86 -12.16
CA ASP A 174 -14.15 -13.19 -12.45
C ASP A 174 -15.16 -13.69 -11.40
N ASP A 175 -15.42 -12.91 -10.34
CA ASP A 175 -16.23 -13.26 -9.17
C ASP A 175 -15.83 -14.61 -8.52
N LYS A 176 -14.51 -14.81 -8.32
CA LYS A 176 -13.91 -16.07 -7.83
C LYS A 176 -13.11 -15.91 -6.56
N LEU A 177 -12.95 -14.69 -6.07
CA LEU A 177 -12.11 -14.43 -4.91
C LEU A 177 -12.89 -14.61 -3.61
N GLU A 178 -12.22 -15.15 -2.61
CA GLU A 178 -12.76 -15.22 -1.26
C GLU A 178 -12.93 -13.80 -0.68
N PRO A 179 -13.86 -13.56 0.27
CA PRO A 179 -14.11 -12.23 0.82
C PRO A 179 -12.86 -11.49 1.34
N ILE A 180 -11.91 -12.23 1.92
CA ILE A 180 -10.64 -11.68 2.41
C ILE A 180 -9.75 -11.19 1.25
N ASP A 181 -9.74 -11.91 0.13
CA ASP A 181 -8.97 -11.52 -1.06
C ASP A 181 -9.65 -10.36 -1.80
N LYS A 182 -10.99 -10.29 -1.77
CA LYS A 182 -11.73 -9.08 -2.19
C LYS A 182 -11.38 -7.88 -1.29
N LEU A 183 -11.31 -8.07 0.03
CA LEU A 183 -10.92 -7.02 0.99
C LEU A 183 -9.51 -6.49 0.72
N SER A 184 -8.57 -7.36 0.36
CA SER A 184 -7.21 -6.96 -0.05
C SER A 184 -7.17 -6.04 -1.27
N GLN A 185 -8.22 -6.04 -2.10
CA GLN A 185 -8.35 -5.15 -3.25
C GLN A 185 -9.04 -3.83 -2.91
N VAL A 186 -9.66 -3.70 -1.73
CA VAL A 186 -10.55 -2.57 -1.35
C VAL A 186 -9.90 -1.63 -0.31
N CYS A 187 -8.59 -1.77 -0.07
CA CYS A 187 -7.91 -1.07 1.00
C CYS A 187 -7.82 0.47 0.81
N ASN A 188 -8.42 1.25 1.73
CA ASN A 188 -8.45 2.73 1.83
C ASN A 188 -9.25 3.52 0.76
N ASN A 189 -10.39 3.02 0.26
CA ASN A 189 -11.19 3.69 -0.77
C ASN A 189 -10.45 4.00 -2.09
N ASN A 190 -9.15 3.71 -2.20
CA ASN A 190 -8.29 3.97 -3.35
C ASN A 190 -7.64 2.65 -3.73
N VAL A 191 -8.03 2.10 -4.86
CA VAL A 191 -7.65 0.75 -5.25
C VAL A 191 -6.31 0.72 -5.97
N ILE A 192 -5.76 -0.46 -5.86
CA ILE A 192 -4.43 -0.92 -6.19
C ILE A 192 -4.38 -1.33 -7.66
N PHE A 193 -3.35 -0.85 -8.37
CA PHE A 193 -3.06 -1.26 -9.74
C PHE A 193 -2.25 -2.57 -9.80
N PHE A 194 -2.59 -3.40 -10.78
CA PHE A 194 -1.64 -4.09 -11.65
C PHE A 194 -1.99 -3.78 -13.11
#